data_AF-A0A497BZ19-F1
#
_entry.id   AF-A0A497BZ19-F1
#
_cell.length_a   1.000
_cell.length_b   1.000
_cell.length_c   1.000
_cell.angle_alpha   90.00
_cell.angle_beta   90.00
_cell.angle_gamma   90.00
#
_symmetry.space_group_name_H-M   'P 1'
#
loop_
_entity.id
_entity.type
_entity.pdbx_description
1 polymer ?
#
loop_
_entity_poly.entity_id
_entity_poly.type
_entity_poly.pdbx_seq_one_letter_code
_entity_poly.pdbx_strand_id
1 'polypeptide(L)'
;MSEEAKITSSGTDNIGEHLPDAVQSSQNTILITWYNVVGEFQDLTAATITGLIRPAGSGSVFPVDGTITVTDGENGKFSWEYGSGDVGTPGNFEVQFKAVIAGSPILYSSKIPWKIEDTLSANAISSEALVGVTEEEAAWLTTAVEGGDGVEMLDDLSDVSVSGTPTDDEVLAWSSDGAGWINQTAAEAGLFKSTGGTLSDELDFSGTDHTGIAVISLTTAQRDAIGATNTGAIIYNITDTELQVYTGAAWEAIGGGLTPPGSSTDNAVVRWDGTGANTVQNSGVKIDDDGNINYREKVIEATPNFSYSIDFNAANVWALTLEGPFLILTLSTKPATHSASATIHLIQDGTGSRFVAWPTIRWPLGVEPTLSTAANAEDVVTIWTRNGDVYGALVGKEFAEIE
;
A
#
# COMPACT_ATOMS: atom_id res chain seq x y z
N MET A 1 -3.69 19.51 -68.13
CA MET A 1 -3.96 19.86 -69.54
C MET A 1 -4.40 18.58 -70.22
N SER A 2 -5.58 18.52 -70.84
CA SER A 2 -6.06 17.29 -71.50
C SER A 2 -5.20 17.02 -72.74
N GLU A 3 -4.50 15.91 -72.74
CA GLU A 3 -3.60 15.52 -73.83
C GLU A 3 -4.45 15.06 -75.03
N GLU A 4 -4.24 15.68 -76.20
CA GLU A 4 -5.00 15.40 -77.42
C GLU A 4 -4.23 14.41 -78.29
N ALA A 5 -4.77 13.20 -78.48
CA ALA A 5 -4.19 12.19 -79.35
C ALA A 5 -4.72 12.31 -80.78
N LYS A 6 -3.87 12.01 -81.78
CA LYS A 6 -4.25 11.99 -83.19
C LYS A 6 -4.22 10.57 -83.73
N ILE A 7 -5.26 10.15 -84.42
CA ILE A 7 -5.38 8.79 -84.97
C ILE A 7 -5.80 8.83 -86.45
N THR A 8 -5.43 7.83 -87.24
CA THR A 8 -5.89 7.67 -88.63
C THR A 8 -6.82 6.50 -88.83
N SER A 9 -7.66 6.53 -89.86
CA SER A 9 -8.35 5.34 -90.39
C SER A 9 -7.34 4.34 -90.97
N SER A 10 -7.63 3.04 -90.89
CA SER A 10 -6.70 1.98 -91.28
C SER A 10 -6.10 2.16 -92.70
N GLY A 11 -4.80 2.48 -92.76
CA GLY A 11 -3.99 2.77 -93.95
C GLY A 11 -2.52 2.97 -93.55
N THR A 12 -1.56 2.88 -94.48
CA THR A 12 -0.11 2.69 -94.19
C THR A 12 0.65 3.91 -93.65
N ASP A 13 0.01 5.06 -93.42
CA ASP A 13 0.64 6.24 -92.81
C ASP A 13 0.04 6.52 -91.42
N ASN A 14 0.86 6.32 -90.38
CA ASN A 14 0.50 6.60 -88.99
C ASN A 14 0.89 8.06 -88.66
N ILE A 15 -0.09 8.94 -88.54
CA ILE A 15 0.09 10.35 -88.13
C ILE A 15 -0.04 10.54 -86.60
N GLY A 16 0.08 9.46 -85.84
CA GLY A 16 0.09 9.45 -84.38
C GLY A 16 0.87 8.24 -83.87
N GLU A 17 1.94 8.49 -83.11
CA GLU A 17 2.91 7.47 -82.73
C GLU A 17 2.47 6.62 -81.53
N HIS A 18 1.65 7.16 -80.61
CA HIS A 18 1.17 6.51 -79.38
C HIS A 18 -0.01 7.31 -78.75
N LEU A 19 -0.89 6.67 -77.98
CA LEU A 19 -1.88 7.37 -77.11
C LEU A 19 -1.20 7.90 -75.83
N PRO A 20 -1.66 8.96 -75.17
CA PRO A 20 -1.14 9.37 -73.85
C PRO A 20 -1.00 8.19 -72.87
N ASP A 21 0.12 8.12 -72.16
CA ASP A 21 0.33 7.09 -71.13
C ASP A 21 -0.73 7.23 -70.04
N ALA A 22 -1.34 6.11 -69.64
CA ALA A 22 -2.30 6.08 -68.55
C ALA A 22 -1.65 5.55 -67.28
N VAL A 23 -2.22 5.89 -66.13
CA VAL A 23 -1.82 5.31 -64.84
C VAL A 23 -2.87 4.29 -64.42
N GLN A 24 -2.41 3.15 -63.90
CA GLN A 24 -3.28 2.12 -63.37
C GLN A 24 -4.29 2.72 -62.38
N SER A 25 -5.56 2.37 -62.53
CA SER A 25 -6.69 2.89 -61.75
C SER A 25 -7.01 4.39 -61.91
N SER A 26 -6.43 5.09 -62.89
CA SER A 26 -6.78 6.49 -63.17
C SER A 26 -8.18 6.63 -63.82
N GLN A 27 -8.91 7.69 -63.45
CA GLN A 27 -10.19 8.07 -64.08
C GLN A 27 -10.00 9.20 -65.10
N ASN A 28 -8.90 9.17 -65.84
CA ASN A 28 -8.56 10.25 -66.76
C ASN A 28 -9.46 10.20 -68.02
N THR A 29 -9.75 11.38 -68.56
CA THR A 29 -10.40 11.55 -69.86
C THR A 29 -9.37 12.03 -70.87
N ILE A 30 -9.21 11.31 -71.99
CA ILE A 30 -8.40 11.75 -73.12
C ILE A 30 -9.26 12.24 -74.28
N LEU A 31 -8.78 13.24 -75.01
CA LEU A 31 -9.41 13.74 -76.23
C LEU A 31 -8.69 13.15 -77.45
N ILE A 32 -9.44 12.62 -78.40
CA ILE A 32 -8.90 11.96 -79.59
C ILE A 32 -9.48 12.60 -80.84
N THR A 33 -8.60 12.94 -81.78
CA THR A 33 -8.97 13.47 -83.10
C THR A 33 -8.65 12.43 -84.18
N TRP A 34 -9.67 12.02 -84.93
CA TRP A 34 -9.59 11.00 -85.97
C TRP A 34 -9.49 11.64 -87.36
N TYR A 35 -8.45 11.28 -88.11
CA TYR A 35 -8.21 11.64 -89.50
C TYR A 35 -8.49 10.47 -90.47
N ASN A 36 -8.93 10.76 -91.69
CA ASN A 36 -9.06 9.77 -92.75
C ASN A 36 -7.68 9.38 -93.33
N VAL A 37 -7.63 8.40 -94.25
CA VAL A 37 -6.37 7.91 -94.87
C VAL A 37 -5.63 8.96 -95.70
N VAL A 38 -6.26 10.10 -96.00
CA VAL A 38 -5.70 11.21 -96.78
C VAL A 38 -5.29 12.39 -95.87
N GLY A 39 -5.45 12.25 -94.55
CA GLY A 39 -5.01 13.24 -93.54
C GLY A 39 -6.00 14.36 -93.24
N GLU A 40 -7.24 14.28 -93.72
CA GLU A 40 -8.33 15.22 -93.37
C GLU A 40 -9.12 14.71 -92.17
N PHE A 41 -9.89 15.57 -91.49
CA PHE A 41 -10.74 15.12 -90.38
C PHE A 41 -11.75 14.06 -90.85
N GLN A 42 -11.85 12.98 -90.10
CA GLN A 42 -12.87 11.96 -90.30
C GLN A 42 -14.18 12.49 -89.71
N ASP A 43 -15.21 12.72 -90.53
CA ASP A 43 -16.53 13.08 -90.01
C ASP A 43 -17.09 11.90 -89.19
N LEU A 44 -17.36 12.18 -87.91
CA LEU A 44 -17.92 11.26 -86.92
C LEU A 44 -19.30 11.71 -86.44
N THR A 45 -19.96 12.63 -87.17
CA THR A 45 -21.30 13.12 -86.84
C THR A 45 -22.29 11.96 -86.75
N ALA A 46 -23.00 11.87 -85.62
CA ALA A 46 -23.91 10.76 -85.30
C ALA A 46 -23.27 9.35 -85.27
N ALA A 47 -21.94 9.25 -85.15
CA ALA A 47 -21.26 7.98 -84.97
C ALA A 47 -21.47 7.43 -83.55
N THR A 48 -21.69 6.12 -83.46
CA THR A 48 -21.45 5.37 -82.21
C THR A 48 -20.04 4.81 -82.26
N ILE A 49 -19.20 5.19 -81.29
CA ILE A 49 -17.80 4.75 -81.23
C ILE A 49 -17.66 3.68 -80.14
N THR A 50 -16.94 2.62 -80.48
CA THR A 50 -16.52 1.56 -79.55
C THR A 50 -15.02 1.36 -79.69
N GLY A 51 -14.36 0.90 -78.62
CA GLY A 51 -12.94 0.60 -78.64
C GLY A 51 -12.66 -0.86 -78.30
N LEU A 52 -11.53 -1.37 -78.78
CA LEU A 52 -10.96 -2.64 -78.38
C LEU A 52 -9.53 -2.41 -77.91
N ILE A 53 -9.17 -3.04 -76.79
CA ILE A 53 -7.85 -3.02 -76.19
C ILE A 53 -7.25 -4.41 -76.30
N ARG A 54 -5.98 -4.49 -76.71
CA ARG A 54 -5.23 -5.75 -76.79
C ARG A 54 -3.86 -5.58 -76.14
N PRO A 55 -3.44 -6.43 -75.19
CA PRO A 55 -2.06 -6.41 -74.69
C PRO A 55 -1.07 -6.71 -75.81
N ALA A 56 0.04 -5.98 -75.87
CA ALA A 56 1.09 -6.18 -76.86
C ALA A 56 1.67 -7.59 -76.75
N GLY A 57 1.67 -8.35 -77.86
CA GLY A 57 2.14 -9.74 -77.89
C GLY A 57 1.12 -10.80 -77.43
N SER A 58 -0.10 -10.39 -77.03
CA SER A 58 -1.21 -11.30 -76.69
C SER A 58 -2.23 -11.41 -77.83
N GLY A 59 -2.89 -12.58 -77.93
CA GLY A 59 -4.04 -12.79 -78.80
C GLY A 59 -5.38 -12.36 -78.18
N SER A 60 -5.42 -12.07 -76.89
CA SER A 60 -6.64 -11.70 -76.17
C SER A 60 -7.02 -10.24 -76.42
N VAL A 61 -8.30 -9.99 -76.70
CA VAL A 61 -8.84 -8.65 -76.98
C VAL A 61 -10.00 -8.40 -76.03
N PHE A 62 -10.02 -7.22 -75.42
CA PHE A 62 -11.05 -6.78 -74.47
C PHE A 62 -11.75 -5.54 -75.04
N PRO A 63 -13.06 -5.37 -74.82
CA PRO A 63 -13.73 -4.13 -75.15
C PRO A 63 -13.25 -3.01 -74.23
N VAL A 64 -13.21 -1.78 -74.76
CA VAL A 64 -13.16 -0.58 -73.92
C VAL A 64 -14.42 -0.57 -73.05
N ASP A 65 -14.25 -0.51 -71.74
CA ASP A 65 -15.35 -0.46 -70.77
C ASP A 65 -15.65 0.96 -70.26
N GLY A 66 -14.76 1.91 -70.55
CA GLY A 66 -14.93 3.34 -70.34
C GLY A 66 -15.95 4.00 -71.25
N THR A 67 -16.33 5.24 -70.90
CA THR A 67 -17.32 6.02 -71.64
C THR A 67 -16.65 6.73 -72.82
N ILE A 68 -17.14 6.47 -74.04
CA ILE A 68 -16.71 7.18 -75.26
C ILE A 68 -17.81 8.12 -75.73
N THR A 69 -17.49 9.40 -75.89
CA THR A 69 -18.44 10.45 -76.31
C THR A 69 -17.89 11.22 -77.50
N VAL A 70 -18.67 11.32 -78.59
CA VAL A 70 -18.33 12.21 -79.71
C VAL A 70 -18.51 13.65 -79.25
N THR A 71 -17.43 14.42 -79.22
CA THR A 71 -17.40 15.80 -78.69
C THR A 71 -17.52 16.85 -79.79
N ASP A 72 -17.00 16.55 -80.99
CA ASP A 72 -17.09 17.41 -82.17
C ASP A 72 -16.99 16.53 -83.43
N GLY A 73 -18.15 16.07 -83.91
CA GLY A 73 -18.24 15.08 -85.00
C GLY A 73 -17.70 15.59 -86.33
N GLU A 74 -17.98 16.84 -86.70
CA GLU A 74 -17.55 17.44 -87.97
C GLU A 74 -16.02 17.53 -88.07
N ASN A 75 -15.33 17.69 -86.93
CA ASN A 75 -13.87 17.73 -86.83
C ASN A 75 -13.25 16.41 -86.33
N GLY A 76 -14.02 15.31 -86.33
CA GLY A 76 -13.52 13.97 -85.98
C GLY A 76 -13.08 13.79 -84.54
N LYS A 77 -13.59 14.59 -83.59
CA LYS A 77 -13.18 14.53 -82.18
C LYS A 77 -14.14 13.74 -81.30
N PHE A 78 -13.57 12.92 -80.44
CA PHE A 78 -14.28 12.22 -79.38
C PHE A 78 -13.42 12.12 -78.12
N SER A 79 -14.05 12.02 -76.96
CA SER A 79 -13.39 11.78 -75.68
C SER A 79 -13.55 10.33 -75.25
N TRP A 80 -12.53 9.79 -74.60
CA TRP A 80 -12.59 8.51 -73.90
C TRP A 80 -12.24 8.74 -72.43
N GLU A 81 -13.22 8.53 -71.56
CA GLU A 81 -13.04 8.45 -70.11
C GLU A 81 -12.74 6.99 -69.77
N TYR A 82 -11.56 6.74 -69.18
CA TYR A 82 -11.13 5.37 -68.87
C TYR A 82 -12.08 4.70 -67.87
N GLY A 83 -12.50 3.48 -68.21
CA GLY A 83 -13.17 2.59 -67.27
C GLY A 83 -12.16 1.88 -66.37
N SER A 84 -12.65 1.26 -65.30
CA SER A 84 -11.78 0.56 -64.35
C SER A 84 -11.12 -0.70 -64.96
N GLY A 85 -11.75 -1.33 -65.95
CA GLY A 85 -11.16 -2.43 -66.70
C GLY A 85 -10.13 -1.96 -67.74
N ASP A 86 -10.36 -0.81 -68.37
CA ASP A 86 -9.42 -0.20 -69.34
C ASP A 86 -8.02 -0.02 -68.75
N VAL A 87 -7.93 0.51 -67.52
CA VAL A 87 -6.67 0.81 -66.81
C VAL A 87 -6.41 -0.09 -65.60
N GLY A 88 -7.01 -1.28 -65.58
CA GLY A 88 -6.92 -2.19 -64.43
C GLY A 88 -5.57 -2.91 -64.31
N THR A 89 -4.84 -3.08 -65.41
CA THR A 89 -3.56 -3.84 -65.46
C THR A 89 -2.47 -3.02 -66.16
N PRO A 90 -1.30 -2.78 -65.53
CA PRO A 90 -0.20 -2.06 -66.16
C PRO A 90 0.44 -2.90 -67.28
N GLY A 91 0.95 -2.24 -68.31
CA GLY A 91 1.59 -2.88 -69.46
C GLY A 91 1.48 -2.08 -70.76
N ASN A 92 1.94 -2.69 -71.85
CA ASN A 92 1.82 -2.14 -73.20
C ASN A 92 0.63 -2.77 -73.91
N PHE A 93 -0.16 -1.95 -74.59
CA PHE A 93 -1.40 -2.31 -75.28
C PHE A 93 -1.44 -1.69 -76.67
N GLU A 94 -2.34 -2.21 -77.50
CA GLU A 94 -2.76 -1.62 -78.75
C GLU A 94 -4.26 -1.39 -78.67
N VAL A 95 -4.68 -0.16 -78.98
CA VAL A 95 -6.09 0.24 -78.99
C VAL A 95 -6.54 0.44 -80.44
N GLN A 96 -7.74 -0.01 -80.76
CA GLN A 96 -8.38 0.26 -82.05
C GLN A 96 -9.81 0.72 -81.82
N PHE A 97 -10.17 1.84 -82.44
CA PHE A 97 -11.51 2.39 -82.39
C PHE A 97 -12.31 1.97 -83.63
N LYS A 98 -13.60 1.74 -83.40
CA LYS A 98 -14.59 1.37 -84.41
C LYS A 98 -15.73 2.39 -84.35
N ALA A 99 -15.98 3.07 -85.46
CA ALA A 99 -17.11 3.96 -85.62
C ALA A 99 -18.19 3.31 -86.49
N VAL A 100 -19.44 3.39 -86.02
CA VAL A 100 -20.62 2.95 -86.76
C VAL A 100 -21.54 4.15 -86.96
N ILE A 101 -21.75 4.51 -88.23
CA ILE A 101 -22.69 5.56 -88.66
C ILE A 101 -23.81 4.87 -89.44
N ALA A 102 -25.07 5.17 -89.11
CA ALA A 102 -26.21 4.53 -89.74
C ALA A 102 -26.22 4.81 -91.26
N GLY A 103 -26.22 3.74 -92.07
CA GLY A 103 -26.21 3.85 -93.54
C GLY A 103 -24.81 3.98 -94.18
N SER A 104 -23.73 4.01 -93.38
CA SER A 104 -22.35 4.07 -93.86
C SER A 104 -21.59 2.77 -93.58
N PRO A 105 -20.50 2.46 -94.32
CA PRO A 105 -19.58 1.40 -93.96
C PRO A 105 -18.99 1.62 -92.56
N ILE A 106 -18.73 0.52 -91.84
CA ILE A 106 -18.03 0.56 -90.54
C ILE A 106 -16.61 1.07 -90.77
N LEU A 107 -16.20 2.03 -89.96
CA LEU A 107 -14.85 2.60 -89.98
C LEU A 107 -14.02 2.05 -88.82
N TYR A 108 -12.76 1.74 -89.10
CA TYR A 108 -11.78 1.32 -88.11
C TYR A 108 -10.59 2.26 -88.11
N SER A 109 -10.13 2.64 -86.93
CA SER A 109 -8.86 3.33 -86.79
C SER A 109 -7.71 2.36 -87.11
N SER A 110 -6.52 2.89 -87.37
CA SER A 110 -5.29 2.15 -87.18
C SER A 110 -5.16 1.71 -85.72
N LYS A 111 -4.41 0.64 -85.48
CA LYS A 111 -4.07 0.18 -84.14
C LYS A 111 -3.03 1.13 -83.56
N ILE A 112 -3.31 1.72 -82.41
CA ILE A 112 -2.45 2.71 -81.78
C ILE A 112 -1.86 2.12 -80.51
N PRO A 113 -0.54 2.13 -80.34
CA PRO A 113 0.12 1.78 -79.10
C PRO A 113 -0.37 2.64 -77.91
N TRP A 114 -0.52 2.02 -76.74
CA TRP A 114 -0.92 2.67 -75.50
C TRP A 114 -0.24 1.97 -74.31
N LYS A 115 0.26 2.74 -73.35
CA LYS A 115 0.98 2.22 -72.19
C LYS A 115 0.24 2.60 -70.93
N ILE A 116 0.13 1.64 -70.01
CA ILE A 116 -0.44 1.81 -68.69
C ILE A 116 0.69 1.59 -67.69
N GLU A 117 1.04 2.64 -66.95
CA GLU A 117 2.03 2.59 -65.89
C GLU A 117 1.40 2.06 -64.59
N ASP A 118 2.15 1.27 -63.83
CA ASP A 118 1.76 0.89 -62.47
C ASP A 118 1.72 2.17 -61.60
N THR A 119 0.76 2.25 -60.67
CA THR A 119 0.63 3.35 -59.70
C THR A 119 1.93 3.64 -58.96
N LEU A 120 2.75 2.62 -58.66
CA LEU A 120 4.06 2.80 -58.02
C LEU A 120 5.11 3.41 -58.97
N SER A 121 5.04 3.08 -60.26
CA SER A 121 5.97 3.60 -61.28
C SER A 121 5.63 5.03 -61.68
N ALA A 122 4.33 5.37 -61.72
CA ALA A 122 3.85 6.71 -62.06
C ALA A 122 4.09 7.74 -60.94
N ASN A 123 4.10 7.30 -59.68
CA ASN A 123 4.44 8.14 -58.52
C ASN A 123 5.94 8.16 -58.21
N ALA A 124 6.76 7.44 -58.97
CA ALA A 124 8.20 7.49 -58.80
C ALA A 124 8.70 8.89 -59.22
N ILE A 125 9.27 9.62 -58.28
CA ILE A 125 9.99 10.86 -58.58
C ILE A 125 11.17 10.48 -59.48
N SER A 126 11.21 10.97 -60.72
CA SER A 126 12.30 10.66 -61.65
C SER A 126 13.63 11.15 -61.07
N SER A 127 14.73 10.43 -61.33
CA SER A 127 16.06 10.84 -60.85
C SER A 127 16.49 12.23 -61.35
N GLU A 128 15.87 12.71 -62.42
CA GLU A 128 16.08 14.03 -63.01
C GLU A 128 15.30 15.15 -62.28
N ALA A 129 14.23 14.80 -61.56
CA ALA A 129 13.51 15.73 -60.68
C ALA A 129 14.17 15.90 -59.30
N LEU A 130 15.18 15.09 -59.00
CA LEU A 130 15.95 15.11 -57.74
C LEU A 130 17.24 15.94 -57.87
N VAL A 131 17.29 16.94 -58.75
CA VAL A 131 18.43 17.85 -58.84
C VAL A 131 18.30 18.93 -57.76
N GLY A 132 19.08 18.81 -56.69
CA GLY A 132 19.18 19.81 -55.61
C GLY A 132 18.58 19.39 -54.27
N VAL A 133 18.07 18.16 -54.15
CA VAL A 133 17.69 17.57 -52.87
C VAL A 133 18.97 17.06 -52.19
N THR A 134 19.25 17.55 -50.99
CA THR A 134 20.40 17.10 -50.20
C THR A 134 20.20 15.64 -49.74
N GLU A 135 21.28 14.92 -49.42
CA GLU A 135 21.17 13.54 -48.91
C GLU A 135 20.26 13.45 -47.66
N GLU A 136 20.18 14.51 -46.86
CA GLU A 136 19.33 14.63 -45.68
C GLU A 136 17.83 14.81 -46.03
N GLU A 137 17.52 15.59 -47.08
CA GLU A 137 16.16 15.74 -47.59
C GLU A 137 15.68 14.50 -48.36
N ALA A 138 16.60 13.81 -49.05
CA ALA A 138 16.33 12.52 -49.68
C ALA A 138 16.01 11.46 -48.62
N ALA A 139 16.76 11.43 -47.51
CA ALA A 139 16.51 10.54 -46.39
C ALA A 139 15.09 10.71 -45.82
N TRP A 140 14.64 11.96 -45.58
CA TRP A 140 13.28 12.26 -45.14
C TRP A 140 12.17 11.72 -46.06
N LEU A 141 12.44 11.63 -47.36
CA LEU A 141 11.47 11.17 -48.36
C LEU A 141 11.41 9.64 -48.45
N THR A 142 12.55 8.94 -48.26
CA THR A 142 12.62 7.47 -48.22
C THR A 142 12.04 6.87 -46.93
N THR A 143 12.21 7.53 -45.78
CA THR A 143 11.72 7.02 -44.48
C THR A 143 10.19 6.97 -44.39
N ALA A 144 9.47 7.67 -45.27
CA ALA A 144 8.01 7.66 -45.30
C ALA A 144 7.41 6.53 -46.18
N VAL A 145 8.21 5.91 -47.06
CA VAL A 145 7.72 4.94 -48.07
C VAL A 145 7.97 3.48 -47.66
N GLU A 146 8.96 3.21 -46.82
CA GLU A 146 8.99 1.99 -46.04
C GLU A 146 8.27 2.27 -44.73
N GLY A 147 7.09 1.68 -44.54
CA GLY A 147 6.28 1.92 -43.37
C GLY A 147 7.10 1.80 -42.08
N GLY A 148 7.15 2.88 -41.32
CA GLY A 148 6.52 2.87 -40.01
C GLY A 148 7.04 1.87 -38.95
N ASP A 149 8.27 1.38 -39.01
CA ASP A 149 8.94 0.74 -37.85
C ASP A 149 9.72 1.77 -37.01
N GLY A 150 9.06 2.90 -36.75
CA GLY A 150 9.44 3.88 -35.73
C GLY A 150 8.79 3.60 -34.38
N VAL A 151 8.36 2.36 -34.14
CA VAL A 151 8.31 1.82 -32.80
C VAL A 151 9.40 0.77 -32.80
N GLU A 152 10.59 1.12 -32.33
CA GLU A 152 11.50 0.08 -31.84
C GLU A 152 10.67 -0.72 -30.83
N MET A 153 10.17 -1.89 -31.25
CA MET A 153 9.55 -2.79 -30.29
C MET A 153 10.67 -3.13 -29.31
N LEU A 154 10.36 -3.28 -28.02
CA LEU A 154 11.38 -3.55 -27.02
C LEU A 154 12.26 -4.76 -27.38
N ASP A 155 11.70 -5.69 -28.17
CA ASP A 155 12.34 -6.90 -28.71
C ASP A 155 13.36 -6.65 -29.84
N ASP A 156 13.39 -5.46 -30.44
CA ASP A 156 14.35 -5.06 -31.49
C ASP A 156 15.68 -4.54 -30.91
N LEU A 157 15.70 -4.25 -29.60
CA LEU A 157 16.90 -3.81 -28.88
C LEU A 157 17.78 -5.02 -28.55
N SER A 158 19.02 -5.03 -29.06
CA SER A 158 19.94 -6.16 -28.91
C SER A 158 20.36 -6.51 -27.48
N ASP A 159 20.12 -5.62 -26.51
CA ASP A 159 20.34 -5.79 -25.08
C ASP A 159 19.07 -6.17 -24.30
N VAL A 160 17.94 -6.33 -25.00
CA VAL A 160 16.67 -6.79 -24.46
C VAL A 160 16.34 -8.15 -25.06
N SER A 161 16.17 -9.15 -24.22
CA SER A 161 15.77 -10.51 -24.62
C SER A 161 14.42 -10.86 -23.98
N VAL A 162 13.31 -10.41 -24.55
CA VAL A 162 11.98 -10.77 -24.02
C VAL A 162 11.70 -12.24 -24.32
N SER A 163 11.81 -13.10 -23.32
CA SER A 163 11.57 -14.54 -23.46
C SER A 163 10.07 -14.83 -23.56
N GLY A 164 9.54 -14.84 -24.79
CA GLY A 164 8.13 -15.11 -25.09
C GLY A 164 7.27 -13.83 -25.15
N THR A 165 6.00 -13.96 -25.51
CA THR A 165 5.06 -12.83 -25.49
C THR A 165 4.67 -12.53 -24.03
N PRO A 166 4.84 -11.28 -23.53
CA PRO A 166 4.32 -10.89 -22.22
C PRO A 166 2.82 -11.19 -22.16
N THR A 167 2.42 -12.01 -21.20
CA THR A 167 1.05 -12.29 -20.81
C THR A 167 0.54 -11.20 -19.86
N ASP A 168 -0.77 -11.18 -19.59
CA ASP A 168 -1.36 -10.23 -18.65
C ASP A 168 -0.74 -10.37 -17.25
N ASP A 169 -0.49 -9.23 -16.59
CA ASP A 169 0.01 -9.12 -15.21
C ASP A 169 1.47 -9.54 -14.97
N GLU A 170 2.32 -9.54 -15.99
CA GLU A 170 3.76 -9.77 -15.86
C GLU A 170 4.59 -8.48 -15.74
N VAL A 171 5.80 -8.62 -15.19
CA VAL A 171 6.78 -7.55 -15.03
C VAL A 171 8.10 -7.93 -15.69
N LEU A 172 8.76 -6.95 -16.28
CA LEU A 172 10.12 -7.11 -16.78
C LEU A 172 11.11 -6.93 -15.63
N ALA A 173 11.94 -7.94 -15.39
CA ALA A 173 12.99 -7.93 -14.38
C ALA A 173 14.35 -8.14 -15.05
N TRP A 174 15.40 -7.48 -14.56
CA TRP A 174 16.75 -7.80 -14.99
C TRP A 174 17.15 -9.17 -14.42
N SER A 175 17.57 -10.08 -15.28
CA SER A 175 17.92 -11.45 -14.92
C SER A 175 19.02 -11.50 -13.86
N SER A 176 18.91 -12.41 -12.89
CA SER A 176 19.91 -12.56 -11.80
C SER A 176 21.28 -13.06 -12.28
N ASP A 177 21.36 -13.66 -13.47
CA ASP A 177 22.60 -14.02 -14.15
C ASP A 177 23.20 -12.88 -14.98
N GLY A 178 22.53 -11.72 -15.03
CA GLY A 178 22.99 -10.53 -15.73
C GLY A 178 22.92 -10.59 -17.26
N ALA A 179 22.15 -11.52 -17.82
CA ALA A 179 22.07 -11.77 -19.26
C ALA A 179 21.08 -10.88 -20.02
N GLY A 180 20.13 -10.21 -19.36
CA GLY A 180 19.18 -9.30 -20.01
C GLY A 180 17.90 -9.05 -19.20
N TRP A 181 16.97 -8.32 -19.81
CA TRP A 181 15.59 -8.24 -19.30
C TRP A 181 14.86 -9.55 -19.54
N ILE A 182 14.21 -10.09 -18.52
CA ILE A 182 13.39 -11.31 -18.56
C ILE A 182 11.98 -11.01 -18.09
N ASN A 183 11.04 -11.85 -18.52
CA ASN A 183 9.65 -11.78 -18.12
C ASN A 183 9.43 -12.57 -16.83
N GLN A 184 8.84 -11.96 -15.81
CA GLN A 184 8.55 -12.59 -14.52
C GLN A 184 7.13 -12.28 -14.05
N THR A 185 6.54 -13.21 -13.32
CA THR A 185 5.36 -12.89 -12.52
C THR A 185 5.74 -11.93 -11.40
N ALA A 186 4.80 -11.10 -10.94
CA ALA A 186 5.03 -10.23 -9.78
C ALA A 186 5.53 -10.99 -8.54
N ALA A 187 5.14 -12.27 -8.38
CA ALA A 187 5.61 -13.11 -7.28
C ALA A 187 7.07 -13.53 -7.42
N GLU A 188 7.53 -13.88 -8.62
CA GLU A 188 8.93 -14.23 -8.90
C GLU A 188 9.85 -13.01 -8.76
N ALA A 189 9.36 -11.83 -9.12
CA ALA A 189 10.05 -10.55 -8.95
C ALA A 189 10.07 -10.04 -7.50
N GLY A 190 9.43 -10.76 -6.56
CA GLY A 190 9.36 -10.35 -5.14
C GLY A 190 8.50 -9.10 -4.89
N LEU A 191 7.62 -8.73 -5.82
CA LEU A 191 6.72 -7.60 -5.66
C LEU A 191 5.50 -8.02 -4.83
N PHE A 192 5.23 -7.26 -3.77
CA PHE A 192 4.09 -7.52 -2.90
C PHE A 192 2.77 -7.28 -3.64
N LYS A 193 1.91 -8.31 -3.63
CA LYS A 193 0.53 -8.17 -4.10
C LYS A 193 -0.20 -7.13 -3.25
N SER A 194 -1.04 -6.32 -3.89
CA SER A 194 -1.86 -5.28 -3.25
C SER A 194 -2.90 -5.82 -2.26
N THR A 195 -3.07 -7.14 -2.14
CA THR A 195 -3.95 -7.78 -1.16
C THR A 195 -3.40 -9.16 -0.73
N GLY A 196 -3.21 -9.35 0.59
CA GLY A 196 -3.04 -10.68 1.20
C GLY A 196 -1.68 -11.37 1.03
N GLY A 197 -0.58 -10.63 0.92
CA GLY A 197 0.78 -11.21 0.81
C GLY A 197 1.30 -11.84 2.11
N THR A 198 2.19 -12.83 1.99
CA THR A 198 2.98 -13.39 3.10
C THR A 198 4.45 -13.06 2.89
N LEU A 199 5.08 -12.50 3.91
CA LEU A 199 6.53 -12.36 4.00
C LEU A 199 7.10 -13.64 4.60
N SER A 200 7.92 -14.39 3.85
CA SER A 200 8.53 -15.64 4.32
C SER A 200 9.82 -15.44 5.12
N ASP A 201 10.47 -14.29 4.94
CA ASP A 201 11.76 -13.95 5.53
C ASP A 201 11.68 -12.72 6.44
N GLU A 202 12.79 -12.38 7.09
CA GLU A 202 12.88 -11.25 8.01
C GLU A 202 12.64 -9.92 7.29
N LEU A 203 11.67 -9.15 7.80
CA LEU A 203 11.46 -7.76 7.40
C LEU A 203 12.24 -6.84 8.34
N ASP A 204 13.37 -6.30 7.87
CA ASP A 204 14.22 -5.39 8.63
C ASP A 204 13.82 -3.91 8.41
N PHE A 205 13.53 -3.20 9.51
CA PHE A 205 13.31 -1.76 9.54
C PHE A 205 14.49 -1.08 10.26
N SER A 206 15.62 -0.94 9.56
CA SER A 206 16.80 -0.28 10.10
C SER A 206 16.77 1.24 9.89
N GLY A 207 17.35 2.00 10.82
CA GLY A 207 17.34 3.47 10.84
C GLY A 207 16.81 4.05 12.15
N THR A 208 17.02 5.35 12.40
CA THR A 208 16.64 6.01 13.68
C THR A 208 15.61 7.12 13.52
N ASP A 209 15.25 7.46 12.29
CA ASP A 209 14.40 8.59 11.90
C ASP A 209 12.99 8.16 11.46
N HIS A 210 12.70 6.86 11.45
CA HIS A 210 11.41 6.31 11.08
C HIS A 210 10.87 5.41 12.20
N THR A 211 9.57 5.48 12.46
CA THR A 211 8.89 4.49 13.31
C THR A 211 8.80 3.15 12.58
N GLY A 212 8.90 2.03 13.31
CA GLY A 212 8.77 0.67 12.75
C GLY A 212 7.34 0.35 12.26
N ILE A 213 6.84 -0.85 12.57
CA ILE A 213 5.51 -1.27 12.11
C ILE A 213 4.40 -0.46 12.81
N ALA A 214 3.62 0.28 12.03
CA ALA A 214 2.36 0.86 12.48
C ALA A 214 1.22 -0.14 12.26
N VAL A 215 0.66 -0.68 13.34
CA VAL A 215 -0.54 -1.54 13.30
C VAL A 215 -1.82 -0.70 13.22
N ILE A 216 -2.93 -1.33 12.83
CA ILE A 216 -4.23 -0.66 12.77
C ILE A 216 -4.62 -0.17 14.17
N SER A 217 -4.96 1.13 14.25
CA SER A 217 -5.38 1.80 15.48
C SER A 217 -6.90 1.90 15.54
N LEU A 218 -7.51 1.35 16.59
CA LEU A 218 -8.97 1.24 16.73
C LEU A 218 -9.41 1.58 18.15
N THR A 219 -10.59 2.17 18.31
CA THR A 219 -11.26 2.19 19.62
C THR A 219 -11.71 0.79 20.03
N THR A 220 -11.93 0.56 21.32
CA THR A 220 -12.54 -0.68 21.86
C THR A 220 -13.80 -1.07 21.07
N ALA A 221 -14.68 -0.10 20.78
CA ALA A 221 -15.90 -0.35 20.01
C ALA A 221 -15.64 -0.73 18.54
N GLN A 222 -14.66 -0.09 17.89
CA GLN A 222 -14.31 -0.42 16.50
C GLN A 222 -13.66 -1.80 16.40
N ARG A 223 -12.77 -2.14 17.34
CA ARG A 223 -12.14 -3.46 17.46
C ARG A 223 -13.18 -4.55 17.66
N ASP A 224 -14.15 -4.35 18.55
CA ASP A 224 -15.21 -5.33 18.84
C ASP A 224 -16.19 -5.50 17.67
N ALA A 225 -16.27 -4.51 16.78
CA ALA A 225 -17.06 -4.57 15.55
C ALA A 225 -16.34 -5.30 14.41
N ILE A 226 -15.03 -5.57 14.54
CA ILE A 226 -14.35 -6.48 13.61
C ILE A 226 -14.91 -7.88 13.89
N GLY A 227 -15.55 -8.48 12.88
CA GLY A 227 -16.20 -9.79 12.98
C GLY A 227 -15.21 -10.94 13.25
N ALA A 228 -15.50 -12.15 12.75
CA ALA A 228 -14.59 -13.30 12.91
C ALA A 228 -13.17 -12.93 12.47
N THR A 229 -12.29 -12.71 13.45
CA THR A 229 -10.93 -12.23 13.25
C THR A 229 -10.00 -13.44 13.24
N ASN A 230 -8.97 -13.42 12.39
CA ASN A 230 -7.96 -14.48 12.42
C ASN A 230 -7.28 -14.51 13.79
N THR A 231 -7.15 -15.70 14.37
CA THR A 231 -6.33 -15.90 15.57
C THR A 231 -4.91 -15.37 15.31
N GLY A 232 -4.41 -14.55 16.24
CA GLY A 232 -3.11 -13.89 16.13
C GLY A 232 -3.14 -12.49 15.48
N ALA A 233 -4.31 -11.96 15.10
CA ALA A 233 -4.41 -10.57 14.65
C ALA A 233 -3.98 -9.60 15.77
N ILE A 234 -3.18 -8.59 15.42
CA ILE A 234 -2.67 -7.57 16.34
C ILE A 234 -3.21 -6.20 15.93
N ILE A 235 -3.70 -5.45 16.91
CA ILE A 235 -4.15 -4.06 16.75
C ILE A 235 -3.58 -3.20 17.88
N TYR A 236 -3.63 -1.88 17.70
CA TYR A 236 -3.43 -0.93 18.80
C TYR A 236 -4.78 -0.36 19.22
N ASN A 237 -5.18 -0.61 20.47
CA ASN A 237 -6.42 -0.10 21.00
C ASN A 237 -6.19 1.32 21.55
N ILE A 238 -6.77 2.32 20.90
CA ILE A 238 -6.60 3.73 21.30
C ILE A 238 -7.44 4.13 22.51
N THR A 239 -8.46 3.34 22.87
CA THR A 239 -9.25 3.55 24.09
C THR A 239 -8.49 3.05 25.31
N ASP A 240 -7.90 1.85 25.20
CA ASP A 240 -7.17 1.21 26.30
C ASP A 240 -5.67 1.59 26.29
N THR A 241 -5.19 2.24 25.22
CA THR A 241 -3.80 2.68 24.99
C THR A 241 -2.76 1.56 25.01
N GLU A 242 -3.11 0.42 24.43
CA GLU A 242 -2.28 -0.79 24.45
C GLU A 242 -2.36 -1.59 23.15
N LEU A 243 -1.34 -2.39 22.89
CA LEU A 243 -1.40 -3.42 21.85
C LEU A 243 -2.28 -4.57 22.34
N GLN A 244 -3.12 -5.11 21.46
CA GLN A 244 -3.96 -6.26 21.75
C GLN A 244 -3.86 -7.32 20.65
N VAL A 245 -3.96 -8.59 21.06
CA VAL A 245 -3.98 -9.76 20.17
C VAL A 245 -5.32 -10.47 20.28
N TYR A 246 -5.88 -10.90 19.14
CA TYR A 246 -7.05 -11.77 19.13
C TYR A 246 -6.63 -13.24 19.31
N THR A 247 -7.06 -13.87 20.40
CA THR A 247 -6.68 -15.25 20.75
C THR A 247 -7.51 -16.33 20.05
N GLY A 248 -8.47 -15.93 19.20
CA GLY A 248 -9.51 -16.82 18.67
C GLY A 248 -10.77 -16.87 19.54
N ALA A 249 -10.73 -16.29 20.74
CA ALA A 249 -11.89 -16.16 21.64
C ALA A 249 -12.13 -14.70 22.04
N ALA A 250 -11.08 -13.98 22.41
CA ALA A 250 -11.16 -12.60 22.89
C ALA A 250 -9.91 -11.79 22.48
N TRP A 251 -10.03 -10.47 22.59
CA TRP A 251 -8.90 -9.55 22.51
C TRP A 251 -8.23 -9.45 23.87
N GLU A 252 -6.92 -9.67 23.90
CA GLU A 252 -6.10 -9.63 25.12
C GLU A 252 -4.93 -8.67 24.96
N ALA A 253 -4.55 -7.99 26.03
CA ALA A 253 -3.41 -7.07 26.04
C ALA A 253 -2.07 -7.80 25.80
N ILE A 254 -1.26 -7.27 24.88
CA ILE A 254 0.12 -7.71 24.69
C ILE A 254 1.01 -6.85 25.59
N GLY A 255 1.67 -7.48 26.57
CA GLY A 255 2.49 -6.78 27.56
C GLY A 255 1.79 -6.50 28.89
N GLY A 256 0.61 -7.10 29.12
CA GLY A 256 -0.11 -7.03 30.39
C GLY A 256 0.63 -7.73 31.53
N GLY A 257 1.49 -6.98 32.22
CA GLY A 257 2.03 -7.34 33.53
C GLY A 257 1.32 -6.59 34.66
N LEU A 258 1.53 -7.00 35.91
CA LEU A 258 1.14 -6.20 37.07
C LEU A 258 1.77 -4.81 36.95
N THR A 259 1.00 -3.73 37.10
CA THR A 259 1.56 -2.37 37.18
C THR A 259 2.33 -2.27 38.50
N PRO A 260 3.68 -2.26 38.49
CA PRO A 260 4.43 -2.27 39.72
C PRO A 260 4.39 -0.87 40.34
N PRO A 261 4.16 -0.75 41.66
CA PRO A 261 4.28 0.53 42.33
C PRO A 261 5.74 0.97 42.28
N GLY A 262 6.01 2.22 41.88
CA GLY A 262 7.36 2.81 41.90
C GLY A 262 8.02 2.85 43.29
N SER A 263 7.29 2.45 44.33
CA SER A 263 7.72 2.39 45.73
C SER A 263 7.99 0.97 46.23
N SER A 264 7.98 -0.06 45.38
CA SER A 264 8.28 -1.43 45.83
C SER A 264 9.68 -1.51 46.47
N THR A 265 9.75 -2.14 47.63
CA THR A 265 11.01 -2.38 48.34
C THR A 265 11.28 -3.87 48.34
N ASP A 266 12.57 -4.24 48.27
CA ASP A 266 13.01 -5.62 48.39
C ASP A 266 12.39 -6.30 49.62
N ASN A 267 12.05 -7.58 49.46
CA ASN A 267 11.46 -8.43 50.50
C ASN A 267 10.10 -8.00 51.08
N ALA A 268 9.41 -7.04 50.46
CA ALA A 268 8.08 -6.64 50.90
C ALA A 268 6.96 -7.53 50.33
N VAL A 269 5.93 -7.76 51.16
CA VAL A 269 4.72 -8.48 50.72
C VAL A 269 3.89 -7.59 49.78
N VAL A 270 3.55 -8.10 48.60
CA VAL A 270 2.68 -7.41 47.65
C VAL A 270 1.23 -7.39 48.16
N ARG A 271 0.55 -6.23 48.08
CA ARG A 271 -0.88 -6.11 48.39
C ARG A 271 -1.66 -5.60 47.18
N TRP A 272 -2.84 -6.14 46.95
CA TRP A 272 -3.76 -5.63 45.93
C TRP A 272 -4.34 -4.28 46.35
N ASP A 273 -4.51 -3.38 45.39
CA ASP A 273 -5.15 -2.08 45.61
C ASP A 273 -6.34 -1.89 44.66
N GLY A 274 -7.48 -1.51 45.23
CA GLY A 274 -8.75 -1.41 44.52
C GLY A 274 -9.34 -2.77 44.09
N THR A 275 -10.23 -2.72 43.09
CA THR A 275 -11.01 -3.88 42.61
C THR A 275 -10.62 -4.36 41.21
N GLY A 276 -9.68 -3.68 40.55
CA GLY A 276 -9.31 -3.92 39.15
C GLY A 276 -8.38 -5.12 38.90
N ALA A 277 -7.90 -5.78 39.97
CA ALA A 277 -7.00 -6.94 39.92
C ALA A 277 -5.69 -6.74 39.11
N ASN A 278 -5.33 -5.51 38.80
CA ASN A 278 -4.15 -5.13 38.01
C ASN A 278 -3.23 -4.11 38.71
N THR A 279 -3.67 -3.55 39.85
CA THR A 279 -2.92 -2.60 40.65
C THR A 279 -2.46 -3.24 41.95
N VAL A 280 -1.16 -3.13 42.23
CA VAL A 280 -0.56 -3.60 43.48
C VAL A 280 0.19 -2.46 44.18
N GLN A 281 0.32 -2.55 45.50
CA GLN A 281 0.96 -1.55 46.35
C GLN A 281 2.00 -2.22 47.27
N ASN A 282 2.98 -1.43 47.72
CA ASN A 282 3.98 -1.89 48.67
C ASN A 282 3.35 -2.15 50.07
N SER A 283 4.02 -2.96 50.87
CA SER A 283 3.70 -3.22 52.28
C SER A 283 4.86 -2.82 53.18
N GLY A 284 4.55 -2.41 54.41
CA GLY A 284 5.56 -2.29 55.47
C GLY A 284 6.00 -3.64 56.04
N VAL A 285 5.25 -4.71 55.76
CA VAL A 285 5.59 -6.08 56.18
C VAL A 285 6.65 -6.64 55.24
N LYS A 286 7.77 -7.08 55.82
CA LYS A 286 8.90 -7.70 55.11
C LYS A 286 9.04 -9.17 55.49
N ILE A 287 9.39 -10.00 54.51
CA ILE A 287 9.76 -11.42 54.65
C ILE A 287 11.20 -11.53 54.19
N ASP A 288 12.13 -11.93 55.05
CA ASP A 288 13.53 -12.10 54.63
C ASP A 288 13.73 -13.31 53.70
N ASP A 289 14.93 -13.44 53.14
CA ASP A 289 15.27 -14.50 52.17
C ASP A 289 15.16 -15.92 52.75
N ASP A 290 15.13 -16.04 54.08
CA ASP A 290 14.91 -17.31 54.80
C ASP A 290 13.43 -17.57 55.09
N GLY A 291 12.53 -16.67 54.68
CA GLY A 291 11.08 -16.79 54.85
C GLY A 291 10.55 -16.27 56.18
N ASN A 292 11.34 -15.53 56.97
CA ASN A 292 10.91 -15.04 58.27
C ASN A 292 10.23 -13.68 58.19
N ILE A 293 9.11 -13.57 58.91
CA ILE A 293 8.49 -12.27 59.24
C ILE A 293 9.13 -11.82 60.56
N ASN A 294 10.06 -10.86 60.49
CA ASN A 294 10.71 -10.29 61.68
C ASN A 294 9.76 -9.36 62.45
N TYR A 295 8.74 -9.93 63.10
CA TYR A 295 7.89 -9.22 64.04
C TYR A 295 8.69 -8.89 65.30
N ARG A 296 8.75 -7.60 65.65
CA ARG A 296 9.25 -7.12 66.94
C ARG A 296 8.15 -6.32 67.62
N GLU A 297 7.96 -6.55 68.91
CA GLU A 297 7.12 -5.68 69.72
C GLU A 297 7.69 -4.26 69.68
N LYS A 298 6.84 -3.27 69.42
CA LYS A 298 7.27 -1.88 69.46
C LYS A 298 7.32 -1.42 70.90
N VAL A 299 8.45 -0.87 71.33
CA VAL A 299 8.69 -0.33 72.68
C VAL A 299 8.64 1.19 72.64
N ILE A 300 8.01 1.82 73.63
CA ILE A 300 8.11 3.26 73.89
C ILE A 300 8.68 3.47 75.29
N GLU A 301 9.78 4.21 75.37
CA GLU A 301 10.38 4.67 76.62
C GLU A 301 9.94 6.11 76.89
N ALA A 302 9.53 6.41 78.12
CA ALA A 302 9.13 7.76 78.51
C ALA A 302 9.36 8.00 80.01
N THR A 303 9.56 9.27 80.37
CA THR A 303 9.70 9.70 81.77
C THR A 303 8.56 10.65 82.14
N PRO A 304 7.33 10.16 82.35
CA PRO A 304 6.19 11.03 82.61
C PRO A 304 6.19 11.57 84.04
N ASN A 305 5.79 12.83 84.19
CA ASN A 305 5.79 13.55 85.47
C ASN A 305 4.41 13.78 86.10
N PHE A 306 3.32 13.60 85.35
CA PHE A 306 1.97 13.90 85.83
C PHE A 306 0.89 13.05 85.18
N SER A 307 0.91 12.93 83.86
CA SER A 307 -0.05 12.10 83.12
C SER A 307 0.60 11.45 81.91
N TYR A 308 0.15 10.24 81.57
CA TYR A 308 0.57 9.54 80.36
C TYR A 308 -0.60 8.73 79.77
N SER A 309 -0.67 8.66 78.44
CA SER A 309 -1.69 7.87 77.74
C SER A 309 -1.07 6.65 77.08
N ILE A 310 -1.59 5.47 77.40
CA ILE A 310 -1.28 4.24 76.69
C ILE A 310 -2.17 4.19 75.44
N ASP A 311 -1.55 4.41 74.28
CA ASP A 311 -2.18 4.33 72.96
C ASP A 311 -1.93 2.94 72.34
N PHE A 312 -2.96 2.12 72.24
CA PHE A 312 -2.87 0.74 71.72
C PHE A 312 -2.46 0.64 70.24
N ASN A 313 -2.45 1.75 69.48
CA ASN A 313 -1.92 1.79 68.11
C ASN A 313 -0.44 2.23 68.07
N ALA A 314 0.07 2.78 69.17
CA ALA A 314 1.40 3.37 69.19
C ALA A 314 2.50 2.35 69.47
N ALA A 315 2.27 1.36 70.35
CA ALA A 315 3.26 0.38 70.76
C ALA A 315 2.63 -0.90 71.36
N ASN A 316 3.47 -1.88 71.66
CA ASN A 316 3.10 -3.10 72.39
C ASN A 316 3.66 -3.09 73.82
N VAL A 317 4.80 -2.42 74.01
CA VAL A 317 5.50 -2.32 75.29
C VAL A 317 5.77 -0.85 75.63
N TRP A 318 5.61 -0.49 76.89
CA TRP A 318 5.97 0.80 77.44
C TRP A 318 6.93 0.63 78.61
N ALA A 319 8.01 1.40 78.64
CA ALA A 319 8.87 1.55 79.81
C ALA A 319 8.76 2.99 80.32
N LEU A 320 8.10 3.15 81.47
CA LEU A 320 7.75 4.44 82.03
C LEU A 320 8.52 4.68 83.33
N THR A 321 9.47 5.62 83.30
CA THR A 321 10.17 6.09 84.50
C THR A 321 9.37 7.18 85.19
N LEU A 322 8.94 6.92 86.42
CA LEU A 322 8.02 7.77 87.17
C LEU A 322 8.79 8.92 87.85
N GLU A 323 8.69 10.15 87.34
CA GLU A 323 9.43 11.31 87.89
C GLU A 323 8.60 12.16 88.87
N GLY A 324 7.28 12.16 88.69
CA GLY A 324 6.33 12.89 89.53
C GLY A 324 5.93 12.14 90.80
N PRO A 325 5.43 12.83 91.84
CA PRO A 325 4.90 12.18 93.05
C PRO A 325 3.74 11.23 92.74
N PHE A 326 2.99 11.50 91.67
CA PHE A 326 1.98 10.61 91.13
C PHE A 326 1.91 10.72 89.61
N LEU A 327 1.52 9.62 88.94
CA LEU A 327 1.24 9.54 87.51
C LEU A 327 -0.22 9.15 87.30
N ILE A 328 -0.96 9.93 86.50
CA ILE A 328 -2.30 9.56 86.02
C ILE A 328 -2.15 8.81 84.70
N LEU A 329 -2.45 7.51 84.70
CA LEU A 329 -2.51 6.74 83.47
C LEU A 329 -3.90 6.86 82.82
N THR A 330 -3.92 7.08 81.52
CA THR A 330 -5.12 7.05 80.68
C THR A 330 -4.95 6.04 79.56
N LEU A 331 -6.05 5.58 78.98
CA LEU A 331 -6.04 4.69 77.82
C LEU A 331 -6.67 5.42 76.63
N SER A 332 -5.97 5.44 75.50
CA SER A 332 -6.49 5.95 74.23
C SER A 332 -6.51 4.84 73.19
N THR A 333 -7.25 5.08 72.09
CA THR A 333 -7.37 4.16 70.93
C THR A 333 -7.72 2.70 71.26
N LYS A 334 -8.27 2.41 72.45
CA LYS A 334 -8.60 1.03 72.85
C LYS A 334 -9.59 0.42 71.83
N PRO A 335 -9.30 -0.78 71.30
CA PRO A 335 -10.21 -1.41 70.35
C PRO A 335 -11.57 -1.74 70.96
N ALA A 336 -12.64 -1.53 70.19
CA ALA A 336 -14.01 -1.88 70.59
C ALA A 336 -14.37 -3.34 70.25
N THR A 337 -13.81 -3.89 69.17
CA THR A 337 -14.28 -5.13 68.55
C THR A 337 -13.22 -6.25 68.50
N HIS A 338 -11.96 -5.95 68.79
CA HIS A 338 -10.88 -6.94 68.85
C HIS A 338 -10.05 -6.78 70.13
N SER A 339 -9.19 -7.76 70.41
CA SER A 339 -8.28 -7.69 71.55
C SER A 339 -6.99 -6.96 71.14
N ALA A 340 -6.44 -6.19 72.06
CA ALA A 340 -5.08 -5.65 72.00
C ALA A 340 -4.49 -5.72 73.41
N SER A 341 -3.16 -5.85 73.50
CA SER A 341 -2.44 -5.94 74.76
C SER A 341 -1.32 -4.91 74.82
N ALA A 342 -1.03 -4.45 76.04
CA ALA A 342 0.08 -3.57 76.36
C ALA A 342 0.80 -4.13 77.59
N THR A 343 2.11 -4.30 77.48
CA THR A 343 2.98 -4.58 78.64
C THR A 343 3.64 -3.28 79.07
N ILE A 344 3.54 -2.96 80.34
CA ILE A 344 3.97 -1.68 80.91
C ILE A 344 4.97 -2.00 82.01
N HIS A 345 6.22 -1.62 81.79
CA HIS A 345 7.27 -1.56 82.77
C HIS A 345 7.16 -0.21 83.47
N LEU A 346 6.85 -0.23 84.76
CA LEU A 346 6.74 0.95 85.61
C LEU A 346 7.98 1.01 86.49
N ILE A 347 8.81 2.02 86.27
CA ILE A 347 10.12 2.15 86.90
C ILE A 347 10.06 3.34 87.86
N GLN A 348 10.29 3.11 89.14
CA GLN A 348 10.45 4.19 90.12
C GLN A 348 11.67 5.05 89.75
N ASP A 349 11.63 6.36 90.00
CA ASP A 349 12.84 7.17 89.86
C ASP A 349 13.88 6.85 90.95
N GLY A 350 15.02 7.55 90.91
CA GLY A 350 16.10 7.40 91.89
C GLY A 350 15.72 7.77 93.33
N THR A 351 14.51 8.27 93.59
CA THR A 351 13.99 8.52 94.94
C THR A 351 13.01 7.43 95.38
N GLY A 352 12.15 6.98 94.48
CA GLY A 352 11.09 6.03 94.78
C GLY A 352 9.84 6.67 95.39
N SER A 353 8.94 5.82 95.87
CA SER A 353 7.64 6.20 96.46
C SER A 353 6.73 7.00 95.52
N ARG A 354 6.79 6.71 94.22
CA ARG A 354 5.89 7.25 93.19
C ARG A 354 4.67 6.38 93.06
N PHE A 355 3.53 7.01 92.83
CA PHE A 355 2.24 6.34 92.73
C PHE A 355 1.67 6.42 91.32
N VAL A 356 0.90 5.42 90.94
CA VAL A 356 0.16 5.40 89.67
C VAL A 356 -1.34 5.40 90.00
N ALA A 357 -2.05 6.37 89.46
CA ALA A 357 -3.51 6.38 89.42
C ALA A 357 -3.96 5.64 88.16
N TRP A 358 -4.64 4.51 88.35
CA TRP A 358 -5.06 3.65 87.25
C TRP A 358 -6.34 4.18 86.57
N PRO A 359 -6.45 4.04 85.24
CA PRO A 359 -7.73 4.22 84.56
C PRO A 359 -8.67 3.05 84.91
N THR A 360 -9.90 3.06 84.38
CA THR A 360 -10.84 1.96 84.58
C THR A 360 -10.31 0.66 83.96
N ILE A 361 -9.78 -0.22 84.81
CA ILE A 361 -9.24 -1.54 84.47
C ILE A 361 -9.87 -2.58 85.39
N ARG A 362 -10.26 -3.72 84.83
CA ARG A 362 -10.74 -4.88 85.59
C ARG A 362 -9.55 -5.66 86.13
N TRP A 363 -9.22 -5.41 87.40
CA TRP A 363 -8.19 -6.13 88.12
C TRP A 363 -8.69 -7.44 88.74
N PRO A 364 -7.80 -8.41 89.01
CA PRO A 364 -8.15 -9.60 89.78
C PRO A 364 -8.75 -9.19 91.12
N LEU A 365 -9.89 -9.80 91.47
CA LEU A 365 -10.63 -9.51 92.70
C LEU A 365 -11.10 -8.05 92.85
N GLY A 366 -11.02 -7.23 91.79
CA GLY A 366 -11.38 -5.81 91.84
C GLY A 366 -10.41 -4.94 92.62
N VAL A 367 -9.18 -5.42 92.87
CA VAL A 367 -8.16 -4.71 93.67
C VAL A 367 -7.04 -4.21 92.75
N GLU A 368 -6.76 -2.91 92.81
CA GLU A 368 -5.63 -2.32 92.08
C GLU A 368 -4.29 -2.88 92.56
N PRO A 369 -3.30 -3.05 91.65
CA PRO A 369 -2.01 -3.60 92.03
C PRO A 369 -1.25 -2.63 92.94
N THR A 370 -0.62 -3.18 93.98
CA THR A 370 0.31 -2.43 94.82
C THR A 370 1.69 -2.47 94.18
N LEU A 371 2.23 -1.30 93.82
CA LEU A 371 3.56 -1.16 93.22
C LEU A 371 4.67 -1.20 94.28
N SER A 372 5.90 -1.43 93.84
CA SER A 372 7.13 -1.31 94.60
C SER A 372 7.49 0.17 94.74
N THR A 373 8.09 0.55 95.87
CA THR A 373 8.35 1.96 96.20
C THR A 373 9.83 2.27 96.41
N ALA A 374 10.71 1.27 96.33
CA ALA A 374 12.15 1.53 96.40
C ALA A 374 12.61 2.33 95.17
N ALA A 375 13.68 3.10 95.33
CA ALA A 375 14.30 3.82 94.23
C ALA A 375 14.68 2.84 93.11
N ASN A 376 14.42 3.22 91.85
CA ASN A 376 14.68 2.41 90.65
C ASN A 376 13.97 1.05 90.61
N ALA A 377 13.04 0.76 91.52
CA ALA A 377 12.28 -0.49 91.48
C ALA A 377 11.39 -0.54 90.24
N GLU A 378 11.47 -1.66 89.52
CA GLU A 378 10.66 -1.92 88.34
C GLU A 378 9.54 -2.93 88.64
N ASP A 379 8.32 -2.57 88.29
CA ASP A 379 7.17 -3.47 88.29
C ASP A 379 6.62 -3.63 86.87
N VAL A 380 6.16 -4.84 86.53
CA VAL A 380 5.62 -5.12 85.20
C VAL A 380 4.13 -5.41 85.31
N VAL A 381 3.34 -4.62 84.57
CA VAL A 381 1.89 -4.78 84.46
C VAL A 381 1.55 -5.07 83.02
N THR A 382 0.69 -6.06 82.78
CA THR A 382 0.11 -6.27 81.46
C THR A 382 -1.38 -5.92 81.51
N ILE A 383 -1.83 -5.18 80.50
CA ILE A 383 -3.23 -4.87 80.30
C ILE A 383 -3.67 -5.35 78.92
N TRP A 384 -4.91 -5.79 78.79
CA TRP A 384 -5.46 -6.21 77.51
C TRP A 384 -6.94 -5.92 77.39
N THR A 385 -7.39 -5.68 76.17
CA THR A 385 -8.80 -5.48 75.88
C THR A 385 -9.49 -6.80 75.53
N ARG A 386 -10.74 -6.94 75.93
CA ARG A 386 -11.63 -8.01 75.46
C ARG A 386 -13.06 -7.48 75.43
N ASN A 387 -13.69 -7.51 74.26
CA ASN A 387 -15.06 -7.01 74.04
C ASN A 387 -15.26 -5.55 74.53
N GLY A 388 -14.25 -4.70 74.34
CA GLY A 388 -14.27 -3.32 74.80
C GLY A 388 -14.02 -3.12 76.30
N ASP A 389 -14.02 -4.15 77.13
CA ASP A 389 -13.51 -4.03 78.51
C ASP A 389 -11.99 -4.09 78.53
N VAL A 390 -11.37 -3.47 79.55
CA VAL A 390 -9.92 -3.57 79.79
C VAL A 390 -9.69 -4.41 81.04
N TYR A 391 -8.84 -5.41 80.91
CA TYR A 391 -8.37 -6.27 81.99
C TYR A 391 -6.90 -5.96 82.25
N GLY A 392 -6.44 -6.18 83.48
CA GLY A 392 -5.05 -5.99 83.83
C GLY A 392 -4.58 -7.00 84.84
N ALA A 393 -3.28 -7.25 84.87
CA ALA A 393 -2.62 -8.05 85.88
C ALA A 393 -1.22 -7.51 86.16
N LEU A 394 -0.84 -7.50 87.43
CA LEU A 394 0.56 -7.35 87.83
C LEU A 394 1.27 -8.67 87.55
N VAL A 395 2.25 -8.64 86.65
CA VAL A 395 2.98 -9.81 86.19
C VAL A 395 4.14 -10.11 87.14
N GLY A 396 4.80 -9.07 87.64
CA GLY A 396 5.87 -9.18 88.62
C GLY A 396 6.21 -7.83 89.24
N LYS A 397 6.96 -7.88 90.33
CA LYS A 397 7.37 -6.72 91.13
C LYS A 397 8.87 -6.75 91.39
N GLU A 398 9.43 -5.56 91.58
CA GLU A 398 10.81 -5.36 92.05
C GLU A 398 11.81 -6.17 91.21
N PHE A 399 11.67 -6.11 89.90
CA PHE A 399 12.67 -6.70 89.00
C PHE A 399 14.01 -5.99 89.23
N ALA A 400 15.06 -6.78 89.42
CA ALA A 400 16.41 -6.26 89.56
C ALA A 400 16.94 -5.78 88.21
N GLU A 401 17.73 -4.70 88.21
CA GLU A 401 18.55 -4.37 87.05
C GLU A 401 19.49 -5.54 86.75
N ILE A 402 19.58 -5.93 85.48
CA ILE A 402 20.53 -6.95 85.04
C ILE A 402 21.90 -6.26 84.93
N GLU A 403 22.90 -6.78 85.65
CA GLU A 403 24.31 -6.32 85.59
C GLU A 403 24.96 -6.48 84.21
#